data_AF-A0A0C2IEL9-F1
#
_entry.id   AF-A0A0C2IEL9-F1
#
_cell.length_a   1.000
_cell.length_b   1.000
_cell.length_c   1.000
_cell.angle_alpha   90.00
_cell.angle_beta   90.00
_cell.angle_gamma   90.00
#
_symmetry.space_group_name_H-M   'P 1'
#
loop_
_entity.id
_entity.type
_entity.pdbx_description
1 polymer ?
#
loop_
_entity_poly.entity_id
_entity_poly.type
_entity_poly.pdbx_seq_one_letter_code
_entity_poly.pdbx_strand_id
1 'polypeptide(L)'
;MAWLLITFFMMLHHFKLLDEIEFDVSRFCAIMNSIFMIEIQKDDNNLFLPRISKIWSGILNGSRNTMQIDDFDKLVLFSSIFAFDLSRKLERAVTYLDVFTMTKNKTQRFSIIYLTLIAFPIIGQSALLFSRLLFMKLNRLVEIYIQRSSIAGHCFESKLLLTQFFTKSQVSMGFTSPIQTTKCYMMSSKLFPIHSHSVKFIN
;
A
#
# COMPACT_ATOMS: atom_id res chain seq x y z
N MET A 1 -23.43 -2.82 15.06
CA MET A 1 -23.34 -4.01 14.19
C MET A 1 -21.96 -4.18 13.53
N ALA A 2 -21.44 -3.19 12.78
CA ALA A 2 -20.13 -3.30 12.09
C ALA A 2 -18.96 -3.72 13.00
N TRP A 3 -18.92 -3.20 14.23
CA TRP A 3 -17.89 -3.54 15.21
C TRP A 3 -17.85 -5.03 15.57
N LEU A 4 -19.02 -5.62 15.83
CA LEU A 4 -19.14 -7.02 16.22
C LEU A 4 -18.70 -7.93 15.08
N LEU A 5 -19.05 -7.57 13.84
CA LEU A 5 -18.60 -8.28 12.65
C LEU A 5 -17.07 -8.25 12.53
N ILE A 6 -16.45 -7.07 12.59
CA ILE A 6 -14.99 -6.94 12.52
C ILE A 6 -14.32 -7.73 13.65
N THR A 7 -14.83 -7.64 14.87
CA THR A 7 -14.30 -8.39 16.01
C THR A 7 -14.40 -9.89 15.78
N PHE A 8 -15.53 -10.39 15.27
CA PHE A 8 -15.71 -11.79 14.91
C PHE A 8 -14.69 -12.25 13.86
N PHE A 9 -14.54 -11.51 12.76
CA PHE A 9 -13.55 -11.84 11.73
C PHE A 9 -12.10 -11.72 12.22
N MET A 10 -11.82 -10.81 13.15
CA MET A 10 -10.51 -10.74 13.80
C MET A 10 -10.24 -11.97 14.66
N MET A 11 -11.24 -12.51 15.35
CA MET A 11 -11.11 -13.78 16.08
C MET A 11 -10.82 -14.92 15.09
N LEU A 12 -11.60 -15.03 14.01
CA LEU A 12 -11.35 -16.05 12.97
C LEU A 12 -9.95 -15.94 12.37
N HIS A 13 -9.50 -14.72 12.06
CA HIS A 13 -8.14 -14.48 11.57
C HIS A 13 -7.09 -14.94 12.59
N HIS A 14 -7.27 -14.63 13.87
CA HIS A 14 -6.32 -15.00 14.93
C HIS A 14 -6.21 -16.52 15.09
N PHE A 15 -7.34 -17.23 15.01
CA PHE A 15 -7.38 -18.69 15.05
C PHE A 15 -7.05 -19.36 13.72
N LYS A 16 -6.67 -18.59 12.67
CA LYS A 16 -6.42 -19.10 11.30
C LYS A 16 -7.60 -19.84 10.67
N LEU A 17 -8.80 -19.62 11.19
CA LEU A 17 -10.04 -20.25 10.71
C LEU A 17 -10.58 -19.62 9.42
N LEU A 18 -10.06 -18.47 9.02
CA LEU A 18 -10.42 -17.85 7.73
C LEU A 18 -10.09 -18.74 6.54
N ASP A 19 -9.14 -19.66 6.68
CA ASP A 19 -8.78 -20.61 5.63
C ASP A 19 -9.55 -21.93 5.76
N GLU A 20 -10.32 -22.13 6.83
CA GLU A 20 -11.04 -23.37 7.10
C GLU A 20 -12.53 -23.24 6.79
N ILE A 21 -13.11 -22.07 7.04
CA ILE A 21 -14.53 -21.80 6.88
C ILE A 21 -14.78 -21.26 5.47
N GLU A 22 -15.70 -21.88 4.73
CA GLU A 22 -16.19 -21.32 3.47
C GLU A 22 -17.24 -20.24 3.76
N PHE A 23 -17.09 -19.07 3.15
CA PHE A 23 -18.08 -18.00 3.26
C PHE A 23 -18.17 -17.21 1.95
N ASP A 24 -19.29 -16.52 1.76
CA ASP A 24 -19.49 -15.64 0.62
C ASP A 24 -18.60 -14.40 0.73
N VAL A 25 -17.41 -14.50 0.13
CA VAL A 25 -16.41 -13.45 0.10
C VAL A 25 -16.90 -12.20 -0.63
N SER A 26 -17.76 -12.35 -1.64
CA SER A 26 -18.33 -11.24 -2.40
C SER A 26 -19.30 -10.42 -1.55
N ARG A 27 -20.20 -11.10 -0.82
CA ARG A 27 -21.09 -10.44 0.14
C ARG A 27 -20.32 -9.81 1.29
N PHE A 28 -19.30 -10.50 1.79
CA PHE A 28 -18.40 -9.93 2.78
C PHE A 28 -17.70 -8.66 2.26
N CYS A 29 -17.22 -8.68 1.01
CA CYS A 29 -16.63 -7.52 0.35
C CYS A 29 -17.58 -6.33 0.31
N ALA A 30 -18.82 -6.53 -0.12
CA ALA A 30 -19.83 -5.48 -0.17
C ALA A 30 -20.11 -4.86 1.21
N ILE A 31 -20.22 -5.69 2.26
CA ILE A 31 -20.41 -5.22 3.64
C ILE A 31 -19.19 -4.40 4.10
N MET A 32 -17.99 -4.91 3.85
CA MET A 32 -16.75 -4.25 4.24
C MET A 32 -16.53 -2.93 3.50
N ASN A 33 -16.94 -2.84 2.23
CA ASN A 33 -16.91 -1.60 1.46
C ASN A 33 -17.77 -0.53 2.11
N SER A 34 -19.02 -0.87 2.44
CA SER A 34 -19.94 0.05 3.12
C SER A 34 -19.39 0.52 4.47
N ILE A 35 -18.80 -0.39 5.26
CA ILE A 35 -18.15 -0.03 6.53
C ILE A 35 -16.96 0.89 6.29
N PHE A 36 -16.10 0.56 5.33
CA PHE A 36 -14.91 1.34 5.00
C PHE A 36 -15.27 2.78 4.61
N MET A 37 -16.26 2.97 3.74
CA MET A 37 -16.70 4.29 3.29
C MET A 37 -17.27 5.15 4.43
N ILE A 38 -17.99 4.54 5.38
CA ILE A 38 -18.51 5.24 6.57
C ILE A 38 -17.36 5.60 7.53
N GLU A 39 -16.47 4.66 7.77
CA GLU A 39 -15.41 4.81 8.76
C GLU A 39 -14.37 5.83 8.33
N ILE A 40 -14.09 5.92 7.03
CA ILE A 40 -13.02 6.81 6.57
C ILE A 40 -13.38 8.29 6.57
N GLN A 41 -14.67 8.61 6.67
CA GLN A 41 -15.16 9.97 6.87
C GLN A 41 -15.03 10.43 8.33
N LYS A 42 -14.80 9.51 9.27
CA LYS A 42 -14.62 9.80 10.70
C LYS A 42 -13.13 9.98 10.97
N ASP A 43 -12.67 11.23 10.89
CA ASP A 43 -11.25 11.56 11.01
C ASP A 43 -10.68 11.26 12.42
N ASP A 44 -9.37 11.02 12.44
CA ASP A 44 -8.43 11.07 13.57
C ASP A 44 -8.14 9.89 14.51
N ASN A 45 -8.84 8.76 14.52
CA ASN A 45 -8.26 7.58 15.23
C ASN A 45 -8.85 6.23 14.83
N ASN A 46 -8.99 6.00 13.53
CA ASN A 46 -9.70 4.84 13.07
C ASN A 46 -8.91 3.54 13.30
N LEU A 47 -9.07 2.94 14.49
CA LEU A 47 -8.47 1.67 14.91
C LEU A 47 -9.06 0.48 14.14
N PHE A 48 -10.17 0.68 13.42
CA PHE A 48 -10.82 -0.36 12.61
C PHE A 48 -10.06 -0.65 11.32
N LEU A 49 -9.64 0.39 10.61
CA LEU A 49 -9.03 0.24 9.29
C LEU A 49 -7.78 -0.68 9.27
N PRO A 50 -6.86 -0.64 10.25
CA PRO A 50 -5.78 -1.61 10.33
C PRO A 50 -6.26 -3.06 10.53
N ARG A 51 -7.36 -3.27 11.25
CA ARG A 51 -7.97 -4.60 11.46
C ARG A 51 -8.57 -5.13 10.16
N ILE A 52 -9.29 -4.27 9.45
CA ILE A 52 -9.85 -4.58 8.12
C ILE A 52 -8.74 -4.97 7.14
N SER A 53 -7.65 -4.20 7.10
CA SER A 53 -6.47 -4.52 6.29
C SER A 53 -5.85 -5.89 6.63
N LYS A 54 -5.81 -6.28 7.91
CA LYS A 54 -5.33 -7.60 8.34
C LYS A 54 -6.26 -8.72 7.88
N ILE A 55 -7.57 -8.60 8.12
CA ILE A 55 -8.57 -9.58 7.67
C ILE A 55 -8.43 -9.83 6.18
N TRP A 56 -8.38 -8.77 5.38
CA TRP A 56 -8.23 -8.89 3.93
C TRP A 56 -6.91 -9.51 3.49
N SER A 57 -5.82 -9.26 4.23
CA SER A 57 -4.58 -9.97 3.94
C SER A 57 -4.64 -11.45 4.28
N GLY A 58 -5.43 -11.84 5.29
CA GLY A 58 -5.72 -13.25 5.55
C GLY A 58 -6.46 -13.86 4.36
N ILE A 59 -7.59 -13.26 3.98
CA ILE A 59 -8.44 -13.75 2.88
C ILE A 59 -7.66 -13.85 1.55
N LEU A 60 -6.91 -12.81 1.16
CA LEU A 60 -6.16 -12.80 -0.10
C LEU A 60 -4.96 -13.76 -0.13
N ASN A 61 -4.49 -14.23 1.03
CA ASN A 61 -3.42 -15.23 1.11
C ASN A 61 -3.93 -16.63 1.44
N GLY A 62 -5.25 -16.76 1.66
CA GLY A 62 -5.90 -18.01 1.99
C GLY A 62 -6.00 -18.95 0.80
N SER A 63 -5.99 -20.26 1.08
CA SER A 63 -6.09 -21.30 0.05
C SER A 63 -7.52 -21.66 -0.33
N ARG A 64 -8.48 -21.53 0.60
CA ARG A 64 -9.90 -21.88 0.36
C ARG A 64 -10.70 -20.69 -0.16
N ASN A 65 -10.67 -19.56 0.55
CA ASN A 65 -11.43 -18.37 0.19
C ASN A 65 -10.64 -17.49 -0.77
N THR A 66 -10.41 -18.00 -1.98
CA THR A 66 -9.67 -17.26 -3.02
C THR A 66 -10.54 -16.13 -3.57
N MET A 67 -10.33 -14.92 -3.07
CA MET A 67 -10.94 -13.74 -3.67
C MET A 67 -10.15 -13.31 -4.89
N GLN A 68 -10.81 -13.29 -6.04
CA GLN A 68 -10.25 -12.66 -7.23
C GLN A 68 -10.58 -11.16 -7.22
N ILE A 69 -9.57 -10.34 -7.54
CA ILE A 69 -9.75 -8.92 -7.83
C ILE A 69 -9.97 -8.82 -9.34
N ASP A 70 -11.20 -9.08 -9.75
CA ASP A 70 -11.67 -9.23 -11.13
C ASP A 70 -12.32 -7.96 -11.68
N ASP A 71 -12.59 -6.96 -10.84
CA ASP A 71 -13.16 -5.68 -11.23
C ASP A 71 -12.39 -4.47 -10.64
N PHE A 72 -12.62 -3.30 -11.24
CA PHE A 72 -11.96 -2.06 -10.82
C PHE A 72 -12.42 -1.58 -9.44
N ASP A 73 -13.67 -1.85 -9.05
CA ASP A 73 -14.21 -1.40 -7.76
C ASP A 73 -13.53 -2.11 -6.59
N LYS A 74 -13.36 -3.43 -6.68
CA LYS A 74 -12.56 -4.25 -5.76
C LYS A 74 -11.12 -3.76 -5.75
N LEU A 75 -10.51 -3.54 -6.91
CA LEU A 75 -9.13 -3.06 -7.00
C LEU A 75 -8.94 -1.73 -6.26
N VAL A 76 -9.85 -0.77 -6.48
CA VAL A 76 -9.85 0.55 -5.81
C VAL A 76 -10.08 0.40 -4.31
N LEU A 77 -11.03 -0.43 -3.88
CA LEU A 77 -11.31 -0.68 -2.47
C LEU A 77 -10.09 -1.27 -1.75
N PHE A 78 -9.51 -2.34 -2.28
CA PHE A 78 -8.35 -3.01 -1.68
C PHE A 78 -7.15 -2.09 -1.59
N SER A 79 -6.82 -1.42 -2.69
CA SER A 79 -5.72 -0.47 -2.72
C SER A 79 -5.93 0.68 -1.72
N SER A 80 -7.17 1.16 -1.54
CA SER A 80 -7.49 2.17 -0.53
C SER A 80 -7.26 1.66 0.89
N ILE A 81 -7.81 0.49 1.23
CA ILE A 81 -7.63 -0.15 2.54
C ILE A 81 -6.13 -0.35 2.84
N PHE A 82 -5.38 -0.83 1.86
CA PHE A 82 -3.95 -1.09 2.03
C PHE A 82 -3.11 0.18 2.07
N ALA A 83 -3.44 1.20 1.28
CA ALA A 83 -2.74 2.47 1.32
C ALA A 83 -2.91 3.16 2.67
N PHE A 84 -4.11 3.08 3.26
CA PHE A 84 -4.35 3.59 4.61
C PHE A 84 -3.46 2.88 5.65
N ASP A 85 -3.48 1.54 5.70
CA ASP A 85 -2.71 0.78 6.70
C ASP A 85 -1.19 0.92 6.50
N LEU A 86 -0.71 0.92 5.25
CA LEU A 86 0.70 1.15 4.94
C LEU A 86 1.15 2.57 5.31
N SER A 87 0.30 3.58 5.09
CA SER A 87 0.58 4.97 5.51
C SER A 87 0.82 5.03 7.01
N ARG A 88 -0.06 4.44 7.83
CA ARG A 88 0.13 4.44 9.30
C ARG A 88 1.43 3.75 9.73
N LYS A 89 1.81 2.68 9.04
CA LYS A 89 3.06 1.95 9.36
C LYS A 89 4.29 2.75 8.95
N LEU A 90 4.28 3.39 7.79
CA LEU A 90 5.36 4.27 7.35
C LEU A 90 5.47 5.51 8.21
N GLU A 91 4.34 6.11 8.62
CA GLU A 91 4.31 7.24 9.53
C GLU A 91 5.00 6.91 10.86
N ARG A 92 4.73 5.73 11.44
CA ARG A 92 5.46 5.25 12.62
C ARG A 92 6.95 5.08 12.34
N ALA A 93 7.31 4.45 11.22
CA ALA A 93 8.71 4.28 10.84
C ALA A 93 9.45 5.62 10.69
N VAL A 94 8.80 6.62 10.10
CA VAL A 94 9.34 7.96 9.91
C VAL A 94 9.46 8.74 11.22
N THR A 95 8.47 8.62 12.11
CA THR A 95 8.41 9.35 13.39
C THR A 95 9.37 8.77 14.42
N TYR A 96 9.43 7.44 14.54
CA TYR A 96 10.22 6.74 15.55
C TYR A 96 11.57 6.24 15.03
N LEU A 97 11.94 6.59 13.79
CA LEU A 97 13.16 6.11 13.12
C LEU A 97 13.25 4.57 13.08
N ASP A 98 12.09 3.91 13.05
CA ASP A 98 11.99 2.45 13.02
C ASP A 98 12.19 1.92 11.58
N VAL A 99 12.67 0.68 11.47
CA VAL A 99 12.95 0.05 10.18
C VAL A 99 11.64 -0.45 9.57
N PHE A 100 11.29 0.06 8.39
CA PHE A 100 10.15 -0.44 7.65
C PHE A 100 10.51 -1.74 6.91
N THR A 101 10.49 -2.87 7.63
CA THR A 101 10.80 -4.18 7.04
C THR A 101 9.75 -4.61 6.03
N MET A 102 10.13 -4.87 4.78
CA MET A 102 9.23 -5.37 3.76
C MET A 102 8.98 -6.86 3.97
N THR A 103 7.71 -7.24 4.13
CA THR A 103 7.29 -8.66 4.24
C THR A 103 6.56 -9.06 2.97
N LYS A 104 6.33 -10.37 2.75
CA LYS A 104 5.52 -10.87 1.63
C LYS A 104 4.16 -10.18 1.56
N ASN A 105 3.47 -10.02 2.70
CA ASN A 105 2.17 -9.36 2.77
C ASN A 105 2.25 -7.87 2.43
N LYS A 106 3.29 -7.15 2.91
CA LYS A 106 3.49 -5.74 2.52
C LYS A 106 3.77 -5.60 1.02
N THR A 107 4.56 -6.52 0.46
CA THR A 107 4.87 -6.58 -0.97
C THR A 107 3.62 -6.79 -1.82
N GLN A 108 2.77 -7.76 -1.45
CA GLN A 108 1.49 -8.00 -2.12
C GLN A 108 0.59 -6.75 -2.08
N ARG A 109 0.49 -6.08 -0.93
CA ARG A 109 -0.31 -4.86 -0.78
C ARG A 109 0.21 -3.71 -1.65
N PHE A 110 1.53 -3.49 -1.69
CA PHE A 110 2.13 -2.53 -2.60
C PHE A 110 1.88 -2.88 -4.06
N SER A 111 1.90 -4.17 -4.42
CA SER A 111 1.61 -4.63 -5.78
C SER A 111 0.17 -4.32 -6.19
N ILE A 112 -0.80 -4.54 -5.30
CA ILE A 112 -2.21 -4.17 -5.53
C ILE A 112 -2.34 -2.65 -5.73
N ILE A 113 -1.70 -1.85 -4.88
CA ILE A 113 -1.71 -0.38 -5.02
C ILE A 113 -1.06 0.05 -6.34
N TYR A 114 0.07 -0.56 -6.71
CA TYR A 114 0.76 -0.28 -7.95
C TYR A 114 -0.11 -0.62 -9.18
N LEU A 115 -0.81 -1.75 -9.15
CA LEU A 115 -1.76 -2.13 -10.19
C LEU A 115 -2.89 -1.09 -10.30
N THR A 116 -3.44 -0.61 -9.18
CA THR A 116 -4.42 0.48 -9.19
C THR A 116 -3.86 1.76 -9.79
N LEU A 117 -2.60 2.12 -9.50
CA LEU A 117 -1.96 3.29 -10.11
C LEU A 117 -1.78 3.13 -11.63
N ILE A 118 -1.55 1.91 -12.13
CA ILE A 118 -1.53 1.64 -13.58
C ILE A 118 -2.93 1.81 -14.17
N ALA A 119 -3.95 1.28 -13.52
CA ALA A 119 -5.34 1.36 -13.97
C ALA A 119 -5.97 2.75 -13.75
N PHE A 120 -5.30 3.64 -13.00
CA PHE A 120 -5.82 4.95 -12.58
C PHE A 120 -6.38 5.81 -13.74
N PRO A 121 -5.78 5.85 -14.95
CA PRO A 121 -6.34 6.61 -16.08
C PRO A 121 -7.64 6.03 -16.64
N ILE A 122 -7.92 4.74 -16.38
CA ILE A 122 -9.07 4.00 -16.90
C ILE A 122 -10.22 4.02 -15.88
N ILE A 123 -9.90 3.99 -14.60
CA ILE A 123 -10.88 3.99 -13.51
C ILE A 123 -11.62 5.33 -13.49
N GLY A 124 -12.96 5.28 -13.41
CA GLY A 124 -13.81 6.45 -13.38
C GLY A 124 -13.43 7.44 -12.25
N GLN A 125 -13.45 8.73 -12.58
CA GLN A 125 -12.92 9.80 -11.73
C GLN A 125 -13.61 9.90 -10.35
N SER A 126 -14.90 9.55 -10.26
CA SER A 126 -15.67 9.56 -9.02
C SER A 126 -15.20 8.51 -8.01
N ALA A 127 -14.83 7.31 -8.46
CA ALA A 127 -14.35 6.23 -7.60
C ALA A 127 -12.97 6.57 -6.98
N LEU A 128 -12.23 7.49 -7.59
CA LEU A 128 -10.84 7.77 -7.26
C LEU A 128 -10.64 8.95 -6.32
N LEU A 129 -11.63 9.82 -6.11
CA LEU A 129 -11.43 11.05 -5.31
C LEU A 129 -10.85 10.73 -3.92
N PHE A 130 -11.45 9.76 -3.25
CA PHE A 130 -11.05 9.36 -1.92
C PHE A 130 -9.71 8.58 -1.92
N SER A 131 -9.58 7.59 -2.80
CA SER A 131 -8.36 6.79 -2.96
C SER A 131 -7.15 7.65 -3.31
N ARG A 132 -7.34 8.72 -4.10
CA ARG A 132 -6.29 9.68 -4.46
C ARG A 132 -5.70 10.35 -3.22
N LEU A 133 -6.52 10.74 -2.24
CA LEU A 133 -6.04 11.33 -0.99
C LEU A 133 -5.17 10.34 -0.21
N LEU A 134 -5.58 9.08 -0.14
CA LEU A 134 -4.79 8.02 0.51
C LEU A 134 -3.47 7.75 -0.23
N PHE A 135 -3.49 7.70 -1.56
CA PHE A 135 -2.28 7.51 -2.35
C PHE A 135 -1.33 8.70 -2.23
N MET A 136 -1.84 9.93 -2.17
CA MET A 136 -1.03 11.12 -1.90
C MET A 136 -0.38 11.05 -0.53
N LYS A 137 -1.13 10.68 0.52
CA LYS A 137 -0.60 10.51 1.88
C LYS A 137 0.50 9.43 1.90
N LEU A 138 0.22 8.26 1.31
CA LEU A 138 1.18 7.17 1.23
C LEU A 138 2.45 7.59 0.48
N ASN A 139 2.30 8.23 -0.69
CA ASN A 139 3.40 8.70 -1.52
C ASN A 139 4.31 9.68 -0.76
N ARG A 140 3.72 10.66 -0.07
CA ARG A 140 4.46 11.61 0.77
C ARG A 140 5.26 10.89 1.87
N LEU A 141 4.67 9.89 2.51
CA LEU A 141 5.35 9.13 3.57
C LEU A 141 6.46 8.24 3.03
N VAL A 142 6.27 7.59 1.88
CA VAL A 142 7.32 6.85 1.18
C VAL A 142 8.48 7.76 0.82
N GLU A 143 8.20 8.95 0.31
CA GLU A 143 9.20 9.96 0.02
C GLU A 143 10.03 10.35 1.25
N ILE A 144 9.36 10.69 2.35
CA ILE A 144 10.05 11.07 3.59
C ILE A 144 10.89 9.89 4.12
N TYR A 145 10.35 8.67 4.04
CA TYR A 145 11.05 7.46 4.46
C TYR A 145 12.32 7.23 3.64
N ILE A 146 12.25 7.33 2.30
CA ILE A 146 13.41 7.23 1.41
C ILE A 146 14.45 8.30 1.72
N GLN A 147 14.02 9.53 2.04
CA GLN A 147 14.93 10.63 2.33
C GLN A 147 15.67 10.48 3.67
N ARG A 148 14.99 9.92 4.69
CA ARG A 148 15.51 9.81 6.06
C ARG A 148 16.24 8.50 6.34
N SER A 149 15.80 7.38 5.76
CA SER A 149 16.37 6.07 6.07
C SER A 149 17.76 5.92 5.45
N SER A 150 18.68 5.32 6.20
CA SER A 150 19.90 4.76 5.63
C SER A 150 19.48 3.54 4.81
N ILE A 151 19.19 3.76 3.53
CA ILE A 151 18.70 2.70 2.64
C ILE A 151 19.76 1.61 2.44
N ALA A 152 21.00 1.83 2.91
CA ALA A 152 22.09 0.86 2.86
C ALA A 152 21.71 -0.51 3.48
N GLY A 153 20.80 -0.57 4.46
CA GLY A 153 20.40 -1.82 5.11
C GLY A 153 19.22 -2.58 4.48
N HIS A 154 18.53 -2.02 3.48
CA HIS A 154 17.37 -2.69 2.87
C HIS A 154 17.78 -3.65 1.74
N CYS A 155 17.07 -4.77 1.60
CA CYS A 155 17.22 -5.62 0.42
C CYS A 155 16.84 -4.86 -0.86
N PHE A 156 17.47 -5.24 -1.97
CA PHE A 156 17.26 -4.62 -3.28
C PHE A 156 15.78 -4.60 -3.69
N GLU A 157 15.03 -5.67 -3.44
CA GLU A 157 13.61 -5.78 -3.84
C GLU A 157 12.75 -4.73 -3.13
N SER A 158 13.02 -4.46 -1.84
CA SER A 158 12.31 -3.44 -1.08
C SER A 158 12.52 -2.05 -1.66
N LYS A 159 13.77 -1.74 -2.05
CA LYS A 159 14.14 -0.47 -2.69
C LYS A 159 13.44 -0.31 -4.03
N LEU A 160 13.50 -1.36 -4.85
CA LEU A 160 12.90 -1.38 -6.17
C LEU A 160 11.39 -1.13 -6.10
N LEU A 161 10.69 -1.84 -5.21
CA LEU A 161 9.23 -1.71 -5.07
C LEU A 161 8.81 -0.30 -4.62
N LEU A 162 9.49 0.27 -3.61
CA LEU A 162 9.20 1.64 -3.16
C LEU A 162 9.50 2.67 -4.26
N THR A 163 10.57 2.48 -5.03
CA THR A 163 10.91 3.35 -6.17
C THR A 163 9.87 3.29 -7.28
N GLN A 164 9.44 2.08 -7.65
CA GLN A 164 8.42 1.86 -8.67
C GLN A 164 7.09 2.48 -8.26
N PHE A 165 6.66 2.24 -7.01
CA PHE A 165 5.48 2.86 -6.44
C PHE A 165 5.58 4.39 -6.48
N PHE A 166 6.67 4.96 -5.94
CA PHE A 166 6.87 6.40 -5.90
C PHE A 166 6.78 7.02 -7.30
N THR A 167 7.57 6.50 -8.24
CA THR A 167 7.61 6.97 -9.64
C THR A 167 6.24 6.89 -10.30
N LYS A 168 5.56 5.73 -10.19
CA LYS A 168 4.26 5.53 -10.82
C LYS A 168 3.20 6.45 -10.21
N SER A 169 3.26 6.67 -8.90
CA SER A 169 2.31 7.53 -8.19
C SER A 169 2.42 9.00 -8.65
N GLN A 170 3.63 9.50 -8.93
CA GLN A 170 3.83 10.87 -9.44
C GLN A 170 3.17 11.05 -10.81
N VAL A 171 3.44 10.11 -11.73
CA VAL A 171 2.87 10.13 -13.08
C VAL A 171 1.35 10.04 -13.03
N SER A 172 0.81 9.10 -12.25
CA SER A 172 -0.63 8.80 -12.25
C SER A 172 -1.45 9.89 -11.58
N MET A 173 -0.88 10.62 -10.61
CA MET A 173 -1.58 11.70 -9.91
C MET A 173 -1.44 13.08 -10.58
N GLY A 174 -0.74 13.18 -11.71
CA GLY A 174 -0.55 14.41 -12.48
C GLY A 174 0.49 15.36 -11.88
N PHE A 175 1.36 14.86 -10.99
CA PHE A 175 2.46 15.62 -10.40
C PHE A 175 3.61 15.71 -11.42
N THR A 176 3.51 16.65 -12.34
CA THR A 176 4.51 16.89 -13.39
C THR A 176 5.18 18.26 -13.21
N SER A 177 5.58 18.57 -11.97
CA SER A 177 6.43 19.74 -11.74
C SER A 177 7.89 19.40 -12.07
N PRO A 178 8.64 20.29 -12.76
CA PRO A 178 10.08 20.10 -13.01
C PRO A 178 10.90 19.84 -11.72
N ILE A 179 10.42 20.35 -10.58
CA ILE A 179 11.02 20.14 -9.25
C ILE A 179 10.97 18.67 -8.84
N GLN A 180 9.93 17.94 -9.25
CA GLN A 180 9.73 16.53 -8.89
C GLN A 180 10.60 15.58 -9.73
N THR A 181 10.88 15.93 -10.99
CA THR A 181 11.83 15.17 -11.83
C THR A 181 13.22 15.14 -11.20
N THR A 182 13.75 16.28 -10.78
CA THR A 182 15.04 16.36 -10.08
C THR A 182 15.03 15.53 -8.80
N LYS A 183 13.91 15.55 -8.06
CA LYS A 183 13.73 14.77 -6.83
C LYS A 183 13.71 13.26 -7.08
N CYS A 184 13.09 12.81 -8.18
CA CYS A 184 13.11 11.40 -8.61
C CYS A 184 14.54 10.93 -8.93
N TYR A 185 15.32 11.74 -9.64
CA TYR A 185 16.73 11.44 -9.91
C TYR A 185 17.56 11.34 -8.63
N MET A 186 17.39 12.29 -7.70
CA MET A 186 18.08 12.28 -6.41
C MET A 186 17.68 11.09 -5.52
N MET A 187 16.42 10.66 -5.55
CA MET A 187 16.00 9.44 -4.84
C MET A 187 16.58 8.19 -5.48
N SER A 188 16.54 8.09 -6.80
CA SER A 188 17.06 6.94 -7.54
C SER A 188 18.56 6.78 -7.32
N SER A 189 19.32 7.87 -7.31
CA SER A 189 20.77 7.82 -7.03
C SER A 189 21.10 7.44 -5.58
N LYS A 190 20.26 7.82 -4.61
CA LYS A 190 20.38 7.37 -3.21
C LYS A 190 20.06 5.87 -3.05
N LEU A 191 19.06 5.38 -3.79
CA LEU A 191 18.60 3.99 -3.71
C LEU A 191 19.55 3.03 -4.41
N PHE A 192 20.10 3.48 -5.54
CA PHE A 192 21.01 2.73 -6.41
C PHE A 192 22.27 3.57 -6.64
N PRO A 193 23.19 3.65 -5.65
CA PRO A 193 24.45 4.31 -5.86
C PRO A 193 25.18 3.58 -6.99
N ILE A 194 25.33 4.22 -8.13
CA ILE A 194 26.22 3.75 -9.18
C ILE A 194 27.61 3.89 -8.59
N HIS A 195 28.20 2.78 -8.14
CA HIS A 195 29.62 2.74 -7.88
C HIS A 195 30.30 3.00 -9.22
N SER A 196 30.70 4.24 -9.45
CA SER A 196 31.65 4.58 -10.49
C SER A 196 32.96 3.90 -10.12
N HIS A 197 33.07 2.62 -10.48
CA HIS A 197 34.37 2.02 -10.67
C HIS A 197 35.04 2.88 -11.73
N SER A 198 35.94 3.75 -11.28
CA SER A 198 36.87 4.41 -12.17
C SER A 198 37.63 3.29 -12.86
N VAL A 199 37.21 2.98 -14.08
CA VAL A 199 37.98 2.16 -14.99
C VAL A 199 39.23 2.98 -15.25
N LYS A 200 40.27 2.73 -14.45
CA LYS A 200 41.61 3.24 -14.72
C LYS A 200 42.05 2.56 -16.00
N PHE A 201 41.93 3.27 -17.12
CA PHE A 201 42.64 2.90 -18.33
C PHE A 201 44.14 2.96 -17.99
N ILE A 202 44.76 1.79 -17.94
CA ILE A 202 46.21 1.66 -17.84
C ILE A 202 46.72 1.97 -19.26
N ASN A 203 47.40 3.11 -19.40
CA ASN A 203 48.17 3.45 -20.59
C ASN A 203 49.46 2.64 -20.66
#